data_AF-A0A947K4P5-F1
#
_entry.id   AF-A0A947K4P5-F1
#
_cell.length_a   1.000
_cell.length_b   1.000
_cell.length_c   1.000
_cell.angle_alpha   90.00
_cell.angle_beta   90.00
_cell.angle_gamma   90.00
#
_symmetry.space_group_name_H-M   'P 1'
#
loop_
_entity.id
_entity.type
_entity.pdbx_description
1 polymer ?
#
loop_
_entity_poly.entity_id
_entity_poly.type
_entity_poly.pdbx_seq_one_letter_code
_entity_poly.pdbx_strand_id
1 'polypeptide(L)'
;MGSKTVDQDAFKTAIPKYWVGLIITYLLMPLVLLISGGDLGWWQGWFYSALIVAAGIAPRMWAEKRHPGLLAERGKFGKAQDVKSWDKVLAPLMAVSMS
;
A
#
# COMPACT_ATOMS: atom_id res chain seq x y z
N MET A 1 11.97 8.58 28.31
CA MET A 1 10.53 8.35 28.06
C MET A 1 9.97 9.07 26.81
N GLY A 2 10.75 9.88 26.07
CA GLY A 2 10.27 10.70 24.94
C GLY A 2 10.49 10.17 23.50
N SER A 3 11.06 8.98 23.31
CA SER A 3 11.29 8.41 21.96
C SER A 3 10.04 7.74 21.36
N LYS A 4 9.12 7.25 22.19
CA LYS A 4 7.94 6.49 21.73
C LYS A 4 6.87 7.37 21.07
N THR A 5 6.81 8.66 21.41
CA THR A 5 5.79 9.60 20.92
C THR A 5 6.14 10.13 19.53
N VAL A 6 7.38 10.60 19.33
CA VAL A 6 7.87 11.12 18.04
C VAL A 6 7.76 10.10 16.91
N ASP A 7 8.05 8.82 17.20
CA ASP A 7 7.93 7.72 16.25
C ASP A 7 6.47 7.36 15.91
N GLN A 8 5.55 7.47 16.88
CA GLN A 8 4.12 7.24 16.62
C GLN A 8 3.49 8.37 15.80
N ASP A 9 3.89 9.62 16.05
CA ASP A 9 3.35 10.78 15.34
C ASP A 9 3.81 10.78 13.87
N ALA A 10 5.09 10.48 13.61
CA ALA A 10 5.60 10.31 12.25
C ALA A 10 4.90 9.16 11.50
N PHE A 11 4.55 8.09 12.20
CA PHE A 11 3.80 6.96 11.63
C PHE A 11 2.34 7.33 11.33
N LYS A 12 1.68 8.07 12.22
CA LYS A 12 0.32 8.60 12.02
C LYS A 12 0.23 9.54 10.81
N THR A 13 1.27 10.32 10.54
CA THR A 13 1.37 11.14 9.32
C THR A 13 1.69 10.31 8.06
N ALA A 14 2.36 9.17 8.22
CA ALA A 14 2.71 8.28 7.10
C ALA A 14 1.56 7.38 6.63
N ILE A 15 0.64 6.98 7.52
CA ILE A 15 -0.56 6.19 7.20
C ILE A 15 -1.41 6.84 6.08
N PRO A 16 -1.81 8.13 6.17
CA PRO A 16 -2.60 8.75 5.11
C PRO A 16 -1.81 8.87 3.81
N LYS A 17 -0.50 9.14 3.85
CA LYS A 17 0.34 9.19 2.64
C LYS A 17 0.45 7.82 1.96
N TYR A 18 0.58 6.75 2.74
CA TYR A 18 0.58 5.37 2.24
C TYR A 18 -0.77 5.03 1.59
N TRP A 19 -1.88 5.37 2.25
CA TRP A 19 -3.22 5.16 1.71
C TRP A 19 -3.47 5.93 0.41
N VAL A 20 -3.04 7.19 0.34
CA VAL A 20 -3.12 8.01 -0.88
C VAL A 20 -2.30 7.37 -2.01
N GLY A 21 -1.05 6.97 -1.75
CA GLY A 21 -0.22 6.28 -2.74
C GLY A 21 -0.83 4.97 -3.21
N LEU A 22 -1.42 4.20 -2.30
CA LEU A 22 -2.09 2.94 -2.62
C LEU A 22 -3.31 3.17 -3.53
N ILE A 23 -4.15 4.14 -3.19
CA ILE A 23 -5.32 4.52 -4.02
C ILE A 23 -4.88 4.95 -5.41
N ILE A 24 -3.85 5.80 -5.52
CA ILE A 24 -3.32 6.28 -6.81
C ILE A 24 -2.82 5.10 -7.66
N THR A 25 -2.02 4.20 -7.08
CA THR A 25 -1.51 3.03 -7.80
C THR A 25 -2.62 2.10 -8.28
N TYR A 26 -3.63 1.85 -7.44
CA TYR A 26 -4.77 1.01 -7.82
C TYR A 26 -5.70 1.69 -8.82
N LEU A 27 -5.68 3.02 -8.93
CA LEU A 27 -6.44 3.76 -9.93
C LEU A 27 -5.71 3.85 -11.27
N LEU A 28 -4.37 3.86 -11.27
CA LEU A 28 -3.54 3.86 -12.48
C LEU A 28 -3.80 2.64 -13.37
N MET A 29 -3.89 1.44 -12.79
CA MET A 29 -4.20 0.21 -13.54
C MET A 29 -5.49 0.31 -14.39
N PRO A 30 -6.66 0.60 -13.79
CA PRO A 30 -7.90 0.73 -14.56
C PRO A 30 -7.90 1.95 -15.48
N LEU A 31 -7.20 3.03 -15.12
CA LEU A 31 -7.07 4.21 -16.00
C LEU A 31 -6.37 3.83 -17.32
N VAL A 32 -5.29 3.06 -17.26
CA VAL A 32 -4.58 2.57 -18.45
C VAL A 32 -5.51 1.67 -19.28
N LEU A 33 -6.29 0.80 -18.63
CA LEU A 33 -7.26 -0.06 -19.30
C LEU A 33 -8.36 0.75 -20.02
N LEU A 34 -8.90 1.78 -19.36
CA LEU A 34 -9.90 2.68 -19.93
C LEU A 34 -9.37 3.50 -21.10
N ILE A 35 -8.16 4.06 -20.97
CA ILE A 35 -7.51 4.82 -22.06
C ILE A 35 -7.22 3.91 -23.25
N SER A 36 -6.84 2.65 -23.01
CA SER A 36 -6.61 1.65 -24.07
C SER A 36 -7.89 1.31 -24.83
N GLY A 37 -9.06 1.43 -24.19
CA GLY A 37 -10.35 1.26 -24.85
C GLY A 37 -10.72 2.38 -25.82
N GLY A 38 -10.15 3.58 -25.66
CA GLY A 38 -10.37 4.74 -26.56
C GLY A 38 -11.79 5.32 -26.56
N ASP A 39 -12.74 4.70 -25.86
CA ASP A 39 -14.15 5.07 -25.82
C ASP A 39 -14.61 5.32 -24.37
N LEU A 40 -14.97 6.57 -24.07
CA LEU A 40 -15.45 6.96 -22.73
C LEU A 40 -16.88 6.51 -22.45
N GLY A 41 -17.64 6.09 -23.48
CA GLY A 41 -18.98 5.52 -23.39
C GLY A 41 -18.98 4.03 -23.02
N TRP A 42 -17.80 3.42 -22.88
CA TRP A 42 -17.65 2.01 -22.52
C TRP A 42 -18.00 1.74 -21.05
N TRP A 43 -19.29 1.60 -20.76
CA TRP A 43 -19.81 1.35 -19.41
C TRP A 43 -19.21 0.10 -18.74
N GLN A 44 -18.88 -0.95 -19.51
CA GLN A 44 -18.22 -2.14 -18.96
C GLN A 44 -16.81 -1.84 -18.46
N GLY A 45 -16.07 -0.95 -19.14
CA GLY A 45 -14.74 -0.49 -18.68
C GLY A 45 -14.81 0.23 -17.34
N TRP A 46 -15.84 1.06 -17.14
CA TRP A 46 -16.11 1.71 -15.86
C TRP A 46 -16.46 0.71 -14.76
N PHE A 47 -17.32 -0.27 -15.05
CA PHE A 47 -17.70 -1.30 -14.08
C PHE A 47 -16.50 -2.18 -13.67
N TYR A 48 -15.69 -2.61 -14.64
CA TYR A 48 -14.45 -3.34 -14.36
C TYR A 48 -13.45 -2.50 -13.56
N SER A 49 -13.33 -1.21 -13.86
CA SER A 49 -12.46 -0.30 -13.11
C SER A 49 -12.90 -0.18 -11.64
N ALA A 50 -14.19 0.00 -11.40
CA ALA A 50 -14.74 0.05 -10.06
C ALA A 50 -14.50 -1.27 -9.30
N LEU A 51 -14.65 -2.42 -9.96
CA LEU A 51 -14.36 -3.73 -9.37
C LEU A 51 -12.89 -3.90 -9.00
N ILE A 52 -11.95 -3.49 -9.85
CA ILE A 52 -10.51 -3.56 -9.57
C ILE A 52 -10.15 -2.74 -8.34
N VAL A 53 -10.65 -1.50 -8.27
CA VAL A 53 -10.41 -0.61 -7.13
C VAL A 53 -11.04 -1.18 -5.85
N ALA A 54 -12.28 -1.64 -5.92
CA ALA A 54 -12.98 -2.25 -4.78
C ALA A 54 -12.27 -3.51 -4.30
N ALA A 55 -11.87 -4.41 -5.19
CA ALA A 55 -11.14 -5.63 -4.84
C ALA A 55 -9.74 -5.34 -4.26
N GLY A 56 -9.09 -4.25 -4.67
CA GLY A 56 -7.80 -3.83 -4.13
C GLY A 56 -7.86 -3.18 -2.75
N ILE A 57 -8.94 -2.45 -2.47
CA ILE A 57 -9.08 -1.61 -1.26
C ILE A 57 -9.96 -2.25 -0.20
N ALA A 58 -11.11 -2.82 -0.58
CA ALA A 58 -12.09 -3.35 0.37
C ALA A 58 -11.52 -4.44 1.29
N PRO A 59 -10.69 -5.40 0.82
CA PRO A 59 -10.08 -6.39 1.70
C PRO A 59 -9.13 -5.75 2.72
N ARG A 60 -8.39 -4.69 2.33
CA ARG A 60 -7.48 -3.97 3.23
C ARG A 60 -8.25 -3.20 4.30
N MET A 61 -9.30 -2.47 3.90
CA MET A 61 -10.19 -1.80 4.86
C MET A 61 -10.87 -2.78 5.81
N TRP A 62 -11.33 -3.92 5.29
CA TRP A 62 -12.00 -4.94 6.10
C TRP A 62 -11.04 -5.64 7.07
N ALA A 63 -9.81 -5.93 6.64
CA ALA A 63 -8.75 -6.45 7.49
C ALA A 63 -8.37 -5.47 8.61
N GLU A 64 -8.25 -4.18 8.30
CA GLU A 64 -8.00 -3.13 9.32
C GLU A 64 -9.16 -2.98 10.30
N LYS A 65 -10.40 -3.10 9.82
CA LYS A 65 -11.60 -3.06 10.67
C LYS A 65 -11.70 -4.28 11.59
N ARG A 66 -11.28 -5.45 11.13
CA ARG A 66 -11.34 -6.71 11.90
C ARG A 66 -10.20 -6.83 12.91
N HIS A 67 -9.02 -6.33 12.57
CA HIS A 67 -7.82 -6.34 13.41
C HIS A 67 -7.15 -4.95 13.41
N PRO A 68 -7.69 -4.00 14.21
CA PRO A 68 -7.14 -2.66 14.31
C PRO A 68 -5.73 -2.74 14.91
N GLY A 69 -4.71 -2.43 14.11
CA GLY A 69 -3.31 -2.49 14.53
C GLY A 69 -2.40 -3.31 13.62
N LEU A 70 -2.95 -4.15 12.73
CA LEU A 70 -2.13 -4.93 11.78
C LEU A 70 -1.23 -4.04 10.91
N LEU A 71 -1.75 -2.92 10.40
CA LEU A 71 -0.91 -1.97 9.64
C LEU A 71 0.09 -1.21 10.52
N ALA A 72 -0.24 -0.95 11.78
CA ALA A 72 0.66 -0.29 12.74
C ALA A 72 1.82 -1.20 13.17
N GLU A 73 1.57 -2.50 13.32
CA GLU A 73 2.62 -3.50 13.48
C GLU A 73 3.41 -3.67 12.18
N ARG A 74 2.76 -3.76 11.01
CA ARG A 74 3.41 -3.94 9.70
C ARG A 74 4.33 -2.79 9.31
N GLY A 75 4.00 -1.54 9.63
CA GLY A 75 4.91 -0.43 9.34
C GLY A 75 6.03 -0.23 10.38
N LYS A 76 5.97 -0.92 11.54
CA LYS A 76 7.15 -1.07 12.40
C LYS A 76 8.22 -2.00 11.80
N PHE A 77 7.87 -2.86 10.84
CA PHE A 77 8.88 -3.68 10.14
C PHE A 77 9.84 -2.85 9.27
N GLY A 78 9.49 -1.61 8.92
CA GLY A 78 10.41 -0.67 8.28
C GLY A 78 11.41 0.01 9.23
N LYS A 79 11.16 -0.06 10.55
CA LYS A 79 12.02 0.45 11.62
C LYS A 79 12.40 -0.66 12.61
N ALA A 80 12.62 -1.88 12.11
CA ALA A 80 13.34 -2.87 12.89
C ALA A 80 14.78 -2.34 13.07
N GLN A 81 14.98 -1.59 14.14
CA GLN A 81 16.24 -0.97 14.54
C GLN A 81 17.29 -2.03 14.96
N ASP A 82 16.92 -3.31 14.89
CA ASP A 82 17.72 -4.48 15.24
C ASP A 82 17.93 -5.43 14.05
N VAL A 83 17.87 -4.94 12.82
CA VAL A 83 18.24 -5.74 11.64
C VAL A 83 19.75 -5.67 11.47
N LYS A 84 20.41 -6.81 11.67
CA LYS A 84 21.86 -6.99 11.54
C LYS A 84 22.33 -6.49 10.17
N SER A 85 23.43 -5.73 10.11
CA SER A 85 23.83 -4.97 8.91
C SER A 85 23.91 -5.78 7.61
N TRP A 86 24.17 -7.09 7.69
CA TRP A 86 24.19 -8.01 6.55
C TRP A 86 22.80 -8.29 5.96
N ASP A 87 21.77 -8.36 6.80
CA ASP A 87 20.39 -8.61 6.38
C ASP A 87 19.79 -7.40 5.65
N LYS A 88 20.29 -6.20 5.98
CA LYS A 88 19.98 -4.94 5.30
C LYS A 88 20.48 -4.86 3.85
N VAL A 89 21.50 -5.65 3.50
CA VAL A 89 22.06 -5.76 2.14
C VAL A 89 21.44 -6.95 1.40
N LEU A 90 21.16 -8.04 2.10
CA LEU A 90 20.55 -9.25 1.52
C LEU A 90 19.10 -9.01 1.08
N ALA A 91 18.31 -8.27 1.86
CA ALA A 91 16.91 -8.01 1.54
C ALA A 91 16.69 -7.34 0.17
N PRO A 92 17.40 -6.25 -0.21
CA PRO A 92 17.29 -5.67 -1.55
C PRO A 92 17.90 -6.56 -2.65
N LEU A 93 18.96 -7.31 -2.36
CA LEU A 93 19.55 -8.24 -3.35
C LEU A 93 18.58 -9.37 -3.72
N MET A 94 17.88 -9.93 -2.72
CA MET A 94 16.82 -10.92 -2.93
C MET A 94 15.67 -10.35 -3.77
N ALA A 95 15.24 -9.13 -3.46
CA ALA A 95 14.17 -8.45 -4.21
C ALA A 95 14.54 -8.22 -5.68
N VAL A 96 15.82 -7.97 -5.98
CA VAL A 96 16.32 -7.81 -7.36
C VAL A 96 16.47 -9.17 -8.07
N SER A 97 16.88 -10.23 -7.36
CA SER A 97 17.06 -11.56 -7.97
C SER A 97 15.77 -12.27 -8.37
N MET A 98 14.65 -11.87 -7.78
CA MET A 98 13.35 -12.50 -7.99
C MET A 98 12.43 -11.67 -8.92
N SER A 99 12.98 -10.58 -9.47
CA SER A 99 12.30 -9.70 -10.44
C SER A 99 12.70 -10.00 -11.88
#